data_AF-A0A8J2QV19-F1
#
_entry.id   AF-A0A8J2QV19-F1
#
_cell.length_a   1.000
_cell.length_b   1.000
_cell.length_c   1.000
_cell.angle_alpha   90.00
_cell.angle_beta   90.00
_cell.angle_gamma   90.00
#
_symmetry.space_group_name_H-M   'P 1'
#
loop_
_entity.id
_entity.type
_entity.pdbx_description
1 polymer ?
#
loop_
_entity_poly.entity_id
_entity_poly.type
_entity_poly.pdbx_seq_one_letter_code
_entity_poly.pdbx_strand_id
1 'polypeptide(L)'
;MDSNWTFHVGLRSPNLTNTTVSLQENFEIDLEDTNWILTSSFIIFTMQTGFGMLESGCVSIKNEANIMMKNLADISLGGLTYWIFGYGLSFGDGPLSNPFIGVGNFLVDPPVGDALMGPVFASFLFQLSFATTATTIVSGAMAERCNFKAYCLFSFLNTIVYCVPAGWVWGQHGFLNKLGAVDIAGSGPVHLIGGASAFASALMLGPRLGRYARGSAPLPLGNPVNAVMGTFVLWWGWLAFNSGSTYGVSGAKWQYAARAAVMTMMGSFGGGCFGLLFTLIKNKGRADVMELINSVLGSLVSITAGCFLYRAWESLVIGMIGAAIASAATPLFDRLRIDDPVGASAVHGACGFWGVLAVGLFADNPIPMETTNGRSGLFKGGGWYLLGVQALTGVCLAAWGALVTMALLWLIDLVLPIRMDPYEELLGADLTEHRIRHGQVGVTRAVSALRPFYQSPSVERVGGVGVNTGHDLVVDKLHEYSRRKKNKLHPELQVYPNNGFIDDGSEPSFKNNGFLNKRPGNPENDLHRALDTMINEIDGRSSKRRDTSLRKEDFKGKKFKELSVHELEELEEISAAEDRFRYRFTEDDYRNDVERGCSANPTLRWID
;
A
#
# COMPACT_ATOMS: atom_id res chain seq x y z
N MET A 1 -10.16 51.01 22.82
CA MET A 1 -9.40 51.36 21.61
C MET A 1 -7.99 51.63 22.13
N ASP A 2 -7.05 50.70 22.13
CA ASP A 2 -6.77 49.68 21.11
C ASP A 2 -6.22 48.39 21.71
N SER A 3 -6.69 47.28 21.14
CA SER A 3 -6.29 45.91 21.39
C SER A 3 -5.23 45.51 20.36
N ASN A 4 -3.97 45.38 20.79
CA ASN A 4 -2.91 44.76 19.98
C ASN A 4 -2.52 43.42 20.60
N TRP A 5 -3.09 42.34 20.05
CA TRP A 5 -2.58 40.99 20.21
C TRP A 5 -1.39 40.82 19.26
N THR A 6 -0.16 40.96 19.77
CA THR A 6 1.05 40.60 19.01
C THR A 6 1.39 39.14 19.24
N PHE A 7 1.26 38.35 18.17
CA PHE A 7 1.71 36.97 18.08
C PHE A 7 3.24 36.95 18.12
N HIS A 8 3.85 36.58 19.25
CA HIS A 8 5.29 36.39 19.34
C HIS A 8 5.68 35.04 18.73
N VAL A 9 6.12 35.06 17.46
CA VAL A 9 6.95 33.99 16.89
C VAL A 9 8.30 34.09 17.61
N GLY A 10 8.61 33.10 18.45
CA GLY A 10 9.80 33.09 19.31
C GLY A 10 11.09 32.97 18.52
N LEU A 11 11.61 34.08 18.02
CA LEU A 11 13.01 34.22 17.65
C LEU A 11 13.83 34.35 18.94
N ARG A 12 14.81 33.46 19.10
CA ARG A 12 15.76 33.41 20.23
C ARG A 12 16.37 34.80 20.47
N SER A 13 16.39 35.26 21.71
CA SER A 13 16.91 36.56 22.15
C SER A 13 18.43 36.69 21.92
N PRO A 14 18.94 37.82 21.38
CA PRO A 14 20.37 38.06 21.25
C PRO A 14 20.87 38.82 22.49
N ASN A 15 21.31 38.10 23.52
CA ASN A 15 22.18 38.70 24.55
C ASN A 15 23.14 37.65 25.08
N LEU A 16 24.36 37.65 24.52
CA LEU A 16 25.52 36.99 25.07
C LEU A 16 26.01 37.80 26.28
N THR A 17 25.99 37.20 27.47
CA THR A 17 26.93 37.53 28.54
C THR A 17 27.35 36.26 29.27
N ASN A 18 28.65 35.94 29.15
CA ASN A 18 29.49 35.11 30.02
C ASN A 18 28.77 34.23 31.05
N THR A 19 28.20 33.13 30.56
CA THR A 19 28.09 31.90 31.33
C THR A 19 28.72 30.82 30.48
N THR A 20 29.80 30.24 30.98
CA THR A 20 30.28 28.93 30.53
C THR A 20 29.19 27.93 30.85
N VAL A 21 28.20 27.85 29.96
CA VAL A 21 27.23 26.76 29.95
C VAL A 21 28.00 25.57 29.39
N SER A 22 28.24 24.58 30.24
CA SER A 22 28.64 23.23 29.82
C SER A 22 27.54 22.65 28.94
N LEU A 23 27.56 22.99 27.65
CA LEU A 23 26.74 22.37 26.60
C LEU A 23 27.46 21.13 26.06
N GLN A 24 27.79 20.19 26.95
CA GLN A 24 28.62 19.04 26.60
C GLN A 24 28.06 17.74 27.15
N GLU A 25 26.76 17.48 26.96
CA GLU A 25 26.16 16.21 27.40
C GLU A 25 24.92 15.75 26.60
N ASN A 26 24.77 16.21 25.36
CA ASN A 26 23.76 15.68 24.44
C ASN A 26 24.40 15.47 23.06
N PHE A 27 24.98 14.28 22.86
CA PHE A 27 25.58 13.80 21.60
C PHE A 27 26.46 14.83 20.87
N GLU A 28 27.78 14.84 21.14
CA GLU A 28 28.73 15.42 20.19
C GLU A 28 28.68 14.62 18.88
N ILE A 29 27.75 14.98 17.99
CA ILE A 29 27.73 14.51 16.61
C ILE A 29 28.86 15.26 15.93
N ASP A 30 29.97 14.56 15.71
CA ASP A 30 31.11 15.12 15.00
C ASP A 30 30.89 15.07 13.47
N LEU A 31 31.92 15.45 12.73
CA LEU A 31 31.90 15.45 11.28
C LEU A 31 31.73 14.03 10.70
N GLU A 32 32.35 13.02 11.32
CA GLU A 32 32.27 11.62 10.86
C GLU A 32 30.86 11.07 11.06
N ASP A 33 30.26 11.36 12.22
CA ASP A 33 28.89 11.01 12.55
C ASP A 33 27.89 11.70 11.62
N THR A 34 28.08 12.99 11.37
CA THR A 34 27.22 13.76 10.45
C THR A 34 27.26 13.16 9.05
N ASN A 35 28.45 12.79 8.55
CA ASN A 35 28.62 12.18 7.23
C ASN A 35 27.94 10.80 7.16
N TRP A 36 28.06 9.99 8.21
CA TRP A 36 27.37 8.71 8.32
C TRP A 36 25.85 8.88 8.29
N ILE A 37 25.31 9.78 9.11
CA ILE A 37 23.87 10.06 9.20
C ILE A 37 23.33 10.53 7.84
N LEU A 38 24.01 11.45 7.15
CA LEU A 38 23.59 11.92 5.82
C LEU A 38 23.62 10.80 4.77
N THR A 39 24.71 10.05 4.72
CA THR A 39 24.85 8.95 3.77
C THR A 39 23.79 7.88 4.00
N SER A 40 23.55 7.50 5.26
CA SER A 40 22.47 6.59 5.63
C SER A 40 21.12 7.14 5.23
N SER A 41 20.87 8.43 5.45
CA SER A 41 19.60 9.08 5.05
C SER A 41 19.34 8.94 3.55
N PHE A 42 20.34 9.19 2.69
CA PHE A 42 20.18 9.04 1.24
C PHE A 42 19.83 7.62 0.83
N ILE A 43 20.45 6.63 1.46
CA ILE A 43 20.17 5.21 1.19
C ILE A 43 18.76 4.85 1.68
N ILE A 44 18.33 5.33 2.84
CA ILE A 44 16.99 5.10 3.37
C ILE A 44 15.93 5.73 2.46
N PHE A 45 16.18 6.92 1.89
CA PHE A 45 15.26 7.51 0.92
C PHE A 45 15.03 6.63 -0.32
N THR A 46 15.99 5.78 -0.71
CA THR A 46 15.76 4.82 -1.80
C THR A 46 14.72 3.74 -1.44
N MET A 47 14.42 3.53 -0.16
CA MET A 47 13.33 2.64 0.28
C MET A 47 11.98 3.10 -0.25
N GLN A 48 11.80 4.40 -0.53
CA GLN A 48 10.57 4.90 -1.13
C GLN A 48 10.35 4.33 -2.54
N THR A 49 11.41 4.22 -3.34
CA THR A 49 11.37 3.49 -4.61
C THR A 49 11.08 2.01 -4.39
N GLY A 50 11.63 1.44 -3.32
CA GLY A 50 11.37 0.06 -2.89
C GLY A 50 9.90 -0.21 -2.59
N PHE A 51 9.26 0.63 -1.77
CA PHE A 51 7.82 0.57 -1.49
C PHE A 51 7.02 0.75 -2.77
N GLY A 52 7.30 1.78 -3.56
CA GLY A 52 6.59 2.01 -4.82
C GLY A 52 6.61 0.78 -5.73
N MET A 53 7.77 0.19 -5.98
CA MET A 53 7.89 -1.02 -6.82
C MET A 53 7.23 -2.25 -6.17
N LEU A 54 7.35 -2.41 -4.85
CA LEU A 54 6.72 -3.52 -4.14
C LEU A 54 5.20 -3.46 -4.30
N GLU A 55 4.62 -2.31 -3.97
CA GLU A 55 3.18 -2.09 -3.99
C GLU A 55 2.64 -2.12 -5.41
N SER A 56 3.35 -1.53 -6.39
CA SER A 56 2.97 -1.58 -7.80
C SER A 56 2.93 -3.02 -8.33
N GLY A 57 3.83 -3.89 -7.85
CA GLY A 57 3.82 -5.31 -8.17
C GLY A 57 2.62 -6.07 -7.57
N CYS A 58 2.09 -5.63 -6.43
CA CYS A 58 1.00 -6.27 -5.72
C CYS A 58 -0.41 -5.88 -6.17
N VAL A 59 -0.55 -4.71 -6.79
CA VAL A 59 -1.84 -4.22 -7.30
C VAL A 59 -2.09 -4.67 -8.73
N SER A 60 -3.34 -4.60 -9.18
CA SER A 60 -3.69 -4.83 -10.58
C SER A 60 -3.14 -3.72 -11.47
N ILE A 61 -2.86 -4.06 -12.74
CA ILE A 61 -2.25 -3.15 -13.73
C ILE A 61 -3.02 -1.82 -13.87
N LYS A 62 -4.35 -1.83 -13.71
CA LYS A 62 -5.19 -0.62 -13.77
C LYS A 62 -5.04 0.34 -12.58
N ASN A 63 -4.21 0.00 -11.60
CA ASN A 63 -3.94 0.78 -10.39
C ASN A 63 -2.44 0.98 -10.15
N GLU A 64 -1.58 0.54 -11.08
CA GLU A 64 -0.13 0.55 -10.92
C GLU A 64 0.43 1.97 -10.83
N ALA A 65 -0.05 2.88 -11.69
CA ALA A 65 0.38 4.28 -11.65
C ALA A 65 -0.17 5.00 -10.41
N ASN A 66 -1.40 4.68 -10.01
CA ASN A 66 -2.04 5.27 -8.84
C ASN A 66 -1.24 5.03 -7.56
N ILE A 67 -0.76 3.80 -7.34
CA ILE A 67 0.00 3.48 -6.13
C ILE A 67 1.38 4.14 -6.12
N MET A 68 2.03 4.26 -7.29
CA MET A 68 3.27 5.03 -7.44
C MET A 68 3.05 6.53 -7.15
N MET A 69 1.92 7.10 -7.58
CA MET A 69 1.57 8.49 -7.30
C MET A 69 1.33 8.72 -5.80
N LYS A 70 0.77 7.73 -5.07
CA LYS A 70 0.61 7.79 -3.61
C LYS A 70 1.96 7.86 -2.90
N ASN A 71 2.90 6.99 -3.27
CA ASN A 71 4.27 7.01 -2.74
C ASN A 71 4.97 8.37 -3.00
N LEU A 72 4.80 8.95 -4.19
CA LEU A 72 5.35 10.28 -4.49
C LEU A 72 4.70 11.39 -3.64
N ALA A 73 3.38 11.28 -3.40
CA ALA A 73 2.67 12.19 -2.52
C ALA A 73 3.16 12.10 -1.07
N ASP A 74 3.48 10.90 -0.57
CA ASP A 74 3.98 10.69 0.80
C ASP A 74 5.30 11.40 1.07
N ILE A 75 6.23 11.34 0.12
CA ILE A 75 7.49 12.07 0.25
C ILE A 75 7.23 13.58 0.22
N SER A 76 6.39 14.04 -0.71
CA SER A 76 6.17 15.48 -0.94
C SER A 76 5.37 16.14 0.18
N LEU A 77 4.22 15.57 0.54
CA LEU A 77 3.28 16.11 1.51
C LEU A 77 3.67 15.71 2.94
N GLY A 78 4.05 14.44 3.13
CA GLY A 78 4.53 13.97 4.43
C GLY A 78 5.84 14.65 4.80
N GLY A 79 6.76 14.83 3.84
CA GLY A 79 8.00 15.54 4.10
C GLY A 79 7.84 17.03 4.39
N LEU A 80 6.95 17.71 3.65
CA LEU A 80 6.58 19.10 3.96
C LEU A 80 5.98 19.21 5.37
N THR A 81 5.07 18.31 5.74
CA THR A 81 4.43 18.33 7.05
C THR A 81 5.42 18.01 8.18
N TYR A 82 6.38 17.12 7.91
CA TYR A 82 7.45 16.83 8.85
C TYR A 82 8.33 18.05 9.12
N TRP A 83 8.64 18.84 8.08
CA TRP A 83 9.37 20.09 8.22
C TRP A 83 8.59 21.15 9.01
N ILE A 84 7.30 21.34 8.70
CA ILE A 84 6.48 22.37 9.36
C ILE A 84 6.20 22.00 10.82
N PHE A 85 5.76 20.77 11.08
CA PHE A 85 5.27 20.34 12.39
C PHE A 85 6.04 19.14 12.93
N GLY A 86 6.28 18.12 12.11
CA GLY A 86 6.64 16.79 12.59
C GLY A 86 7.94 16.72 13.39
N TYR A 87 9.02 17.36 12.92
CA TYR A 87 10.29 17.38 13.65
C TYR A 87 10.13 18.01 15.04
N GLY A 88 9.38 19.11 15.12
CA GLY A 88 9.11 19.78 16.39
C GLY A 88 8.23 18.99 17.34
N LEU A 89 7.26 18.25 16.83
CA LEU A 89 6.41 17.37 17.65
C LEU A 89 7.16 16.16 18.20
N SER A 90 8.15 15.65 17.45
CA SER A 90 8.97 14.50 17.84
C SER A 90 10.17 14.85 18.73
N PHE A 91 10.83 15.97 18.47
CA PHE A 91 12.13 16.30 19.07
C PHE A 91 12.21 17.74 19.61
N GLY A 92 11.10 18.46 19.66
CA GLY A 92 11.04 19.80 20.25
C GLY A 92 11.37 19.80 21.74
N ASP A 93 12.15 20.78 22.16
CA ASP A 93 12.67 20.99 23.52
C ASP A 93 12.23 22.33 24.13
N GLY A 94 11.22 22.97 23.53
CA GLY A 94 10.71 24.25 24.01
C GLY A 94 9.93 24.14 25.32
N PRO A 95 9.55 25.29 25.92
CA PRO A 95 8.93 25.32 27.25
C PRO A 95 7.58 24.61 27.38
N LEU A 96 6.89 24.38 26.24
CA LEU A 96 5.61 23.69 26.18
C LEU A 96 5.76 22.17 25.99
N SER A 97 6.98 21.67 25.78
CA SER A 97 7.27 20.25 25.71
C SER A 97 6.90 19.56 27.03
N ASN A 98 6.32 18.37 26.93
CA ASN A 98 5.95 17.55 28.08
C ASN A 98 6.19 16.07 27.76
N PRO A 99 6.03 15.14 28.71
CA PRO A 99 6.35 13.73 28.47
C PRO A 99 5.57 13.05 27.34
N PHE A 100 4.46 13.65 26.90
CA PHE A 100 3.62 13.13 25.82
C PHE A 100 3.95 13.73 24.45
N ILE A 101 4.42 14.98 24.37
CA ILE A 101 4.64 15.65 23.07
C ILE A 101 5.76 16.70 23.17
N GLY A 102 6.59 16.76 22.13
CA GLY A 102 7.58 17.81 21.94
C GLY A 102 6.95 19.07 21.35
N VAL A 103 7.44 20.24 21.73
CA VAL A 103 7.00 21.53 21.17
C VAL A 103 8.21 22.45 21.05
N GLY A 104 8.66 22.72 19.84
CA GLY A 104 9.85 23.55 19.56
C GLY A 104 10.48 23.11 18.24
N ASN A 105 11.52 23.80 17.76
CA ASN A 105 12.29 23.40 16.56
C ASN A 105 11.41 23.14 15.30
N PHE A 106 10.30 23.86 15.17
CA PHE A 106 9.49 23.86 13.95
C PHE A 106 10.21 24.60 12.83
N LEU A 107 9.93 24.24 11.56
CA LEU A 107 10.50 24.90 10.40
C LEU A 107 12.03 24.94 10.46
N VAL A 108 12.65 23.77 10.62
CA VAL A 108 14.11 23.63 10.79
C VAL A 108 14.85 24.39 9.69
N ASP A 109 15.58 25.43 10.08
CA ASP A 109 16.34 26.33 9.19
C ASP A 109 17.48 27.03 9.97
N PRO A 110 18.50 26.28 10.44
CA PRO A 110 19.68 26.89 11.06
C PRO A 110 20.38 27.86 10.09
N PRO A 111 20.75 29.08 10.54
CA PRO A 111 21.31 30.09 9.66
C PRO A 111 22.73 29.76 9.21
N VAL A 112 23.15 30.35 8.08
CA VAL A 112 24.53 30.25 7.59
C VAL A 112 25.51 30.75 8.66
N GLY A 113 26.49 29.92 8.99
CA GLY A 113 27.50 30.20 10.03
C GLY A 113 27.14 29.67 11.41
N ASP A 114 25.97 29.05 11.60
CA ASP A 114 25.67 28.28 12.81
C ASP A 114 26.59 27.05 12.88
N ALA A 115 27.29 26.88 14.00
CA ALA A 115 28.19 25.76 14.24
C ALA A 115 27.46 24.39 14.23
N LEU A 116 26.16 24.38 14.54
CA LEU A 116 25.33 23.17 14.58
C LEU A 116 24.54 22.93 13.29
N MET A 117 24.73 23.75 12.24
CA MET A 117 24.00 23.65 10.97
C MET A 117 24.07 22.24 10.37
N GLY A 118 25.27 21.64 10.32
CA GLY A 118 25.48 20.28 9.78
C GLY A 118 24.73 19.21 10.57
N PRO A 119 25.00 19.04 11.87
CA PRO A 119 24.29 18.07 12.72
C PRO A 119 22.78 18.23 12.71
N VAL A 120 22.25 19.46 12.77
CA VAL A 120 20.80 19.73 12.78
C VAL A 120 20.16 19.29 11.46
N PHE A 121 20.70 19.68 10.31
CA PHE A 121 20.15 19.26 9.02
C PHE A 121 20.30 17.77 8.77
N ALA A 122 21.42 17.15 9.19
CA ALA A 122 21.61 15.71 9.07
C ALA A 122 20.59 14.93 9.92
N SER A 123 20.40 15.36 11.17
CA SER A 123 19.43 14.78 12.10
C SER A 123 18.00 14.91 11.58
N PHE A 124 17.65 16.09 11.06
CA PHE A 124 16.36 16.34 10.42
C PHE A 124 16.14 15.42 9.23
N LEU A 125 17.10 15.33 8.30
CA LEU A 125 16.98 14.51 7.10
C LEU A 125 16.84 13.01 7.42
N PHE A 126 17.60 12.54 8.42
CA PHE A 126 17.51 11.16 8.88
C PHE A 126 16.11 10.85 9.42
N GLN A 127 15.60 11.66 10.34
CA GLN A 127 14.28 11.43 10.93
C GLN A 127 13.13 11.63 9.93
N LEU A 128 13.28 12.57 9.00
CA LEU A 128 12.35 12.76 7.87
C LEU A 128 12.21 11.48 7.03
N SER A 129 13.32 10.78 6.78
CA SER A 129 13.30 9.53 6.01
C SER A 129 12.49 8.41 6.71
N PHE A 130 12.49 8.37 8.04
CA PHE A 130 11.71 7.42 8.84
C PHE A 130 10.23 7.81 8.88
N ALA A 131 9.94 9.11 9.05
CA ALA A 131 8.58 9.63 9.07
C ALA A 131 7.83 9.40 7.75
N THR A 132 8.50 9.66 6.63
CA THR A 132 7.94 9.40 5.30
C THR A 132 7.76 7.89 5.09
N THR A 133 8.72 7.07 5.50
CA THR A 133 8.60 5.59 5.44
C THR A 133 7.37 5.08 6.22
N ALA A 134 7.13 5.58 7.43
CA ALA A 134 5.97 5.20 8.23
C ALA A 134 4.64 5.55 7.56
N THR A 135 4.60 6.65 6.80
CA THR A 135 3.42 7.08 6.04
C THR A 135 3.20 6.16 4.83
N THR A 136 4.26 5.87 4.08
CA THR A 136 4.22 4.99 2.90
C THR A 136 3.76 3.57 3.26
N ILE A 137 4.07 3.03 4.42
CA ILE A 137 3.56 1.70 4.85
C ILE A 137 2.02 1.60 4.73
N VAL A 138 1.31 2.72 4.89
CA VAL A 138 -0.15 2.76 4.84
C VAL A 138 -0.68 2.73 3.40
N SER A 139 0.05 3.22 2.38
CA SER A 139 -0.44 3.25 0.98
C SER A 139 -0.80 1.86 0.47
N GLY A 140 0.07 0.88 0.70
CA GLY A 140 -0.14 -0.49 0.24
C GLY A 140 -1.42 -1.12 0.80
N ALA A 141 -1.73 -0.88 2.08
CA ALA A 141 -2.98 -1.35 2.69
C ALA A 141 -4.23 -0.66 2.13
N MET A 142 -4.11 0.57 1.62
CA MET A 142 -5.20 1.38 1.05
C MET A 142 -5.33 1.25 -0.48
N ALA A 143 -4.51 0.41 -1.12
CA ALA A 143 -4.42 0.32 -2.57
C ALA A 143 -5.75 -0.07 -3.26
N GLU A 144 -5.88 0.34 -4.53
CA GLU A 144 -6.98 0.05 -5.47
C GLU A 144 -8.37 0.62 -5.17
N ARG A 145 -8.69 0.99 -3.92
CA ARG A 145 -10.03 1.51 -3.56
C ARG A 145 -10.05 2.85 -2.83
N CYS A 146 -8.89 3.33 -2.37
CA CYS A 146 -8.80 4.63 -1.70
C CYS A 146 -8.80 5.76 -2.71
N ASN A 147 -9.68 6.74 -2.52
CA ASN A 147 -9.72 7.98 -3.27
C ASN A 147 -8.39 8.74 -3.13
N PHE A 148 -7.75 9.09 -4.23
CA PHE A 148 -6.43 9.70 -4.24
C PHE A 148 -6.41 11.09 -3.59
N LYS A 149 -7.48 11.89 -3.72
CA LYS A 149 -7.55 13.22 -3.09
C LYS A 149 -7.64 13.10 -1.57
N ALA A 150 -8.48 12.18 -1.09
CA ALA A 150 -8.56 11.87 0.33
C ALA A 150 -7.22 11.32 0.85
N TYR A 151 -6.55 10.50 0.04
CA TYR A 151 -5.21 9.99 0.33
C TYR A 151 -4.16 11.11 0.45
N CYS A 152 -4.15 12.12 -0.44
CA CYS A 152 -3.24 13.26 -0.31
C CYS A 152 -3.46 14.03 1.00
N LEU A 153 -4.70 14.23 1.42
CA LEU A 153 -5.01 14.89 2.70
C LEU A 153 -4.59 14.01 3.87
N PHE A 154 -4.83 12.69 3.78
CA PHE A 154 -4.34 11.73 4.75
C PHE A 154 -2.83 11.78 4.85
N SER A 155 -2.10 11.68 3.74
CA SER A 155 -0.63 11.72 3.67
C SER A 155 -0.05 12.98 4.31
N PHE A 156 -0.64 14.15 4.04
CA PHE A 156 -0.26 15.42 4.68
C PHE A 156 -0.45 15.36 6.20
N LEU A 157 -1.57 14.83 6.71
CA LEU A 157 -1.87 14.83 8.15
C LEU A 157 -1.27 13.64 8.91
N ASN A 158 -1.04 12.51 8.25
CA ASN A 158 -0.64 11.24 8.86
C ASN A 158 0.75 11.31 9.49
N THR A 159 1.60 12.21 9.03
CA THR A 159 2.89 12.48 9.68
C THR A 159 2.73 12.79 11.18
N ILE A 160 1.63 13.43 11.60
CA ILE A 160 1.34 13.69 13.02
C ILE A 160 1.10 12.39 13.81
N VAL A 161 0.49 11.38 13.18
CA VAL A 161 0.26 10.06 13.79
C VAL A 161 1.59 9.39 14.14
N TYR A 162 2.60 9.56 13.30
CA TYR A 162 3.95 9.05 13.53
C TYR A 162 4.75 9.88 14.54
N CYS A 163 4.71 11.21 14.43
CA CYS A 163 5.64 12.08 15.14
C CYS A 163 5.52 12.01 16.66
N VAL A 164 4.30 11.89 17.17
CA VAL A 164 4.05 11.85 18.62
C VAL A 164 4.64 10.57 19.26
N PRO A 165 4.34 9.35 18.77
CA PRO A 165 4.99 8.13 19.23
C PRO A 165 6.51 8.07 19.02
N ALA A 166 7.02 8.64 17.93
CA ALA A 166 8.47 8.77 17.74
C ALA A 166 9.10 9.58 18.88
N GLY A 167 8.46 10.68 19.30
CA GLY A 167 8.86 11.45 20.47
C GLY A 167 8.75 10.69 21.79
N TRP A 168 7.76 9.80 21.95
CA TRP A 168 7.64 8.97 23.16
C TRP A 168 8.85 8.06 23.38
N VAL A 169 9.38 7.47 22.29
CA VAL A 169 10.43 6.46 22.34
C VAL A 169 11.83 7.07 22.18
N TRP A 170 12.00 8.05 21.28
CA TRP A 170 13.30 8.62 20.93
C TRP A 170 13.52 10.04 21.43
N GLY A 171 12.45 10.79 21.70
CA GLY A 171 12.57 12.12 22.28
C GLY A 171 13.01 12.05 23.74
N GLN A 172 13.95 12.89 24.14
CA GLN A 172 14.38 12.99 25.54
C GLN A 172 13.23 13.34 26.51
N HIS A 173 12.21 14.04 26.00
CA HIS A 173 11.02 14.35 26.78
C HIS A 173 10.15 13.10 27.01
N GLY A 174 10.16 12.15 26.08
CA GLY A 174 9.22 11.05 25.96
C GLY A 174 9.09 10.16 27.19
N PHE A 175 7.85 9.85 27.57
CA PHE A 175 7.59 9.02 28.74
C PHE A 175 8.09 7.57 28.58
N LEU A 176 8.01 6.98 27.38
CA LEU A 176 8.52 5.62 27.13
C LEU A 176 10.05 5.60 27.18
N ASN A 177 10.69 6.61 26.59
CA ASN A 177 12.14 6.81 26.68
C ASN A 177 12.62 6.85 28.14
N LYS A 178 11.96 7.67 28.98
CA LYS A 178 12.26 7.79 30.42
C LYS A 178 12.01 6.51 31.21
N LEU A 179 11.02 5.69 30.82
CA LEU A 179 10.81 4.37 31.41
C LEU A 179 11.91 3.36 31.02
N GLY A 180 12.69 3.67 30.00
CA GLY A 180 13.77 2.84 29.48
C GLY A 180 13.34 1.96 28.31
N ALA A 181 12.36 2.40 27.52
CA ALA A 181 12.01 1.74 26.26
C ALA A 181 13.20 1.80 25.30
N VAL A 182 13.47 0.69 24.63
CA VAL A 182 14.59 0.51 23.72
C VAL A 182 14.05 0.14 22.36
N ASP A 183 14.29 1.01 21.39
CA ASP A 183 14.03 0.75 19.99
C ASP A 183 15.04 1.53 19.16
N ILE A 184 16.05 0.84 18.62
CA ILE A 184 17.17 1.51 17.96
C ILE A 184 16.76 2.13 16.64
N ALA A 185 16.07 1.38 15.77
CA ALA A 185 15.78 1.79 14.40
C ALA A 185 14.28 1.84 14.08
N GLY A 186 13.37 1.45 14.98
CA GLY A 186 11.93 1.68 14.81
C GLY A 186 11.08 0.47 14.44
N SER A 187 11.23 -0.69 15.09
CA SER A 187 10.18 -1.73 15.01
C SER A 187 8.84 -1.21 15.55
N GLY A 188 8.88 -0.35 16.56
CA GLY A 188 7.76 0.37 17.15
C GLY A 188 7.40 1.62 16.34
N PRO A 189 8.11 2.75 16.50
CA PRO A 189 7.71 4.03 15.93
C PRO A 189 7.46 4.04 14.43
N VAL A 190 8.23 3.27 13.63
CA VAL A 190 8.01 3.21 12.17
C VAL A 190 7.08 2.06 11.81
N HIS A 191 7.49 0.83 12.11
CA HIS A 191 6.79 -0.34 11.59
C HIS A 191 5.48 -0.62 12.34
N LEU A 192 5.47 -0.65 13.67
CA LEU A 192 4.24 -0.92 14.42
C LEU A 192 3.21 0.20 14.24
N ILE A 193 3.61 1.47 14.26
CA ILE A 193 2.69 2.59 13.98
C ILE A 193 2.18 2.52 12.55
N GLY A 194 3.07 2.37 11.56
CA GLY A 194 2.68 2.26 10.16
C GLY A 194 1.76 1.06 9.91
N GLY A 195 2.06 -0.10 10.50
CA GLY A 195 1.26 -1.32 10.39
C GLY A 195 -0.08 -1.27 11.12
N ALA A 196 -0.15 -0.63 12.30
CA ALA A 196 -1.41 -0.40 13.00
C ALA A 196 -2.29 0.60 12.24
N SER A 197 -1.68 1.63 11.65
CA SER A 197 -2.35 2.60 10.77
C SER A 197 -2.85 1.93 9.49
N ALA A 198 -2.05 1.04 8.88
CA ALA A 198 -2.43 0.22 7.74
C ALA A 198 -3.63 -0.68 8.07
N PHE A 199 -3.61 -1.35 9.21
CA PHE A 199 -4.72 -2.17 9.69
C PHE A 199 -6.01 -1.36 9.87
N ALA A 200 -5.92 -0.22 10.56
CA ALA A 200 -7.05 0.70 10.75
C ALA A 200 -7.60 1.22 9.40
N SER A 201 -6.72 1.57 8.47
CA SER A 201 -7.10 2.07 7.16
C SER A 201 -7.79 1.00 6.31
N ALA A 202 -7.26 -0.23 6.30
CA ALA A 202 -7.87 -1.35 5.61
C ALA A 202 -9.25 -1.71 6.21
N LEU A 203 -9.38 -1.65 7.54
CA LEU A 203 -10.64 -1.86 8.24
C LEU A 203 -11.70 -0.83 7.86
N MET A 204 -11.34 0.46 7.83
CA MET A 204 -12.27 1.55 7.50
C MET A 204 -12.68 1.59 6.02
N LEU A 205 -11.75 1.32 5.10
CA LEU A 205 -12.07 1.23 3.68
C LEU A 205 -12.91 0.00 3.36
N GLY A 206 -12.71 -1.08 4.11
CA GLY A 206 -13.29 -2.39 3.83
C GLY A 206 -12.65 -3.09 2.61
N PRO A 207 -13.14 -4.31 2.29
CA PRO A 207 -12.58 -5.13 1.23
C PRO A 207 -12.75 -4.53 -0.17
N ARG A 208 -11.78 -4.79 -1.06
CA ARG A 208 -11.95 -4.55 -2.50
C ARG A 208 -13.15 -5.33 -3.04
N LEU A 209 -13.81 -4.78 -4.06
CA LEU A 209 -15.00 -5.37 -4.68
C LEU A 209 -14.72 -6.83 -5.10
N GLY A 210 -15.56 -7.74 -4.60
CA GLY A 210 -15.46 -9.17 -4.90
C GLY A 210 -14.27 -9.91 -4.27
N ARG A 211 -13.41 -9.27 -3.46
CA ARG A 211 -12.20 -9.87 -2.85
C ARG A 211 -12.45 -11.21 -2.18
N TYR A 212 -13.57 -11.34 -1.47
CA TYR A 212 -13.93 -12.52 -0.69
C TYR A 212 -15.09 -13.34 -1.27
N ALA A 213 -15.54 -13.04 -2.50
CA ALA A 213 -16.69 -13.72 -3.12
C ALA A 213 -16.42 -15.22 -3.36
N ARG A 214 -15.17 -15.58 -3.67
CA ARG A 214 -14.73 -16.95 -3.96
C ARG A 214 -13.77 -17.52 -2.89
N GLY A 215 -13.91 -17.05 -1.66
CA GLY A 215 -13.07 -17.44 -0.53
C GLY A 215 -11.95 -16.44 -0.23
N SER A 216 -10.98 -16.86 0.60
CA SER A 216 -9.91 -15.98 1.11
C SER A 216 -8.61 -16.04 0.32
N ALA A 217 -8.54 -16.82 -0.77
CA ALA A 217 -7.34 -16.92 -1.59
C ALA A 217 -6.87 -15.53 -2.04
N PRO A 218 -5.55 -15.23 -2.02
CA PRO A 218 -5.04 -13.92 -2.42
C PRO A 218 -5.33 -13.66 -3.90
N LEU A 219 -5.48 -12.38 -4.25
CA LEU A 219 -5.56 -11.96 -5.65
C LEU A 219 -4.20 -12.15 -6.33
N PRO A 220 -4.16 -12.45 -7.65
CA PRO A 220 -2.91 -12.54 -8.37
C PRO A 220 -2.19 -11.19 -8.39
N LEU A 221 -0.86 -11.24 -8.30
CA LEU A 221 0.00 -10.05 -8.45
C LEU A 221 -0.11 -9.47 -9.86
N GLY A 222 -0.10 -8.13 -9.97
CA GLY A 222 -0.02 -7.46 -11.26
C GLY A 222 1.34 -7.64 -11.92
N ASN A 223 2.42 -7.46 -11.15
CA ASN A 223 3.78 -7.66 -11.63
C ASN A 223 4.69 -8.24 -10.53
N PRO A 224 4.88 -9.57 -10.48
CA PRO A 224 5.76 -10.21 -9.52
C PRO A 224 7.22 -9.74 -9.57
N VAL A 225 7.70 -9.32 -10.75
CA VAL A 225 9.08 -8.82 -10.90
C VAL A 225 9.24 -7.49 -10.16
N ASN A 226 8.28 -6.57 -10.31
CA ASN A 226 8.29 -5.31 -9.56
C ASN A 226 8.24 -5.56 -8.05
N ALA A 227 7.41 -6.52 -7.60
CA ALA A 227 7.33 -6.90 -6.19
C ALA A 227 8.70 -7.34 -5.62
N VAL A 228 9.41 -8.20 -6.37
CA VAL A 228 10.75 -8.68 -5.99
C VAL A 228 11.80 -7.56 -6.07
N MET A 229 11.76 -6.73 -7.11
CA MET A 229 12.68 -5.59 -7.26
C MET A 229 12.51 -4.58 -6.13
N GLY A 230 11.27 -4.29 -5.75
CA GLY A 230 10.93 -3.48 -4.57
C GLY A 230 11.56 -4.06 -3.30
N THR A 231 11.41 -5.37 -3.11
CA THR A 231 12.00 -6.09 -1.97
C THR A 231 13.53 -5.94 -1.92
N PHE A 232 14.24 -6.06 -3.04
CA PHE A 232 15.70 -5.87 -3.06
C PHE A 232 16.13 -4.45 -2.71
N VAL A 233 15.40 -3.44 -3.18
CA VAL A 233 15.70 -2.04 -2.82
C VAL A 233 15.40 -1.78 -1.35
N LEU A 234 14.31 -2.32 -0.81
CA LEU A 234 14.01 -2.25 0.62
C LEU A 234 15.09 -2.94 1.46
N TRP A 235 15.58 -4.09 1.02
CA TRP A 235 16.63 -4.84 1.71
C TRP A 235 17.96 -4.07 1.74
N TRP A 236 18.34 -3.44 0.62
CA TRP A 236 19.48 -2.51 0.56
C TRP A 236 19.31 -1.33 1.50
N GLY A 237 18.14 -0.67 1.46
CA GLY A 237 17.83 0.45 2.34
C GLY A 237 17.86 0.09 3.82
N TRP A 238 17.43 -1.13 4.17
CA TRP A 238 17.38 -1.62 5.54
C TRP A 238 18.76 -1.70 6.21
N LEU A 239 19.82 -1.95 5.43
CA LEU A 239 21.18 -1.94 5.96
C LEU A 239 21.52 -0.56 6.52
N ALA A 240 21.23 0.51 5.78
CA ALA A 240 21.42 1.88 6.25
C ALA A 240 20.39 2.29 7.32
N PHE A 241 19.17 1.79 7.24
CA PHE A 241 18.12 2.01 8.23
C PHE A 241 18.58 1.56 9.63
N ASN A 242 19.10 0.33 9.73
CA ASN A 242 19.52 -0.23 11.01
C ASN A 242 20.92 0.25 11.43
N SER A 243 21.90 0.26 10.52
CA SER A 243 23.27 0.68 10.87
C SER A 243 23.43 2.19 11.02
N GLY A 244 22.64 2.99 10.31
CA GLY A 244 22.54 4.45 10.47
C GLY A 244 21.99 4.86 11.84
N SER A 245 21.14 4.00 12.43
CA SER A 245 20.50 4.23 13.72
C SER A 245 21.43 4.08 14.94
N THR A 246 22.72 3.77 14.73
CA THR A 246 23.75 4.04 15.75
C THR A 246 24.03 5.52 15.94
N TYR A 247 23.49 6.36 15.04
CA TYR A 247 23.61 7.80 15.07
C TYR A 247 25.07 8.29 15.06
N GLY A 248 25.88 7.58 14.27
CA GLY A 248 27.28 7.88 14.06
C GLY A 248 28.19 6.66 13.94
N VAL A 249 29.47 6.94 13.71
CA VAL A 249 30.59 6.00 13.61
C VAL A 249 31.77 6.39 14.52
N SER A 250 31.75 7.57 15.12
CA SER A 250 32.75 8.03 16.08
C SER A 250 32.86 7.10 17.31
N GLY A 251 34.04 7.04 17.92
CA GLY A 251 34.29 6.26 19.12
C GLY A 251 33.93 4.78 18.99
N ALA A 252 33.02 4.29 19.82
CA ALA A 252 32.55 2.90 19.77
C ALA A 252 31.42 2.66 18.75
N LYS A 253 30.79 3.72 18.21
CA LYS A 253 29.57 3.62 17.40
C LYS A 253 29.79 2.80 16.12
N TRP A 254 30.94 2.91 15.45
CA TRP A 254 31.21 2.15 14.22
C TRP A 254 31.14 0.63 14.41
N GLN A 255 31.55 0.12 15.58
CA GLN A 255 31.50 -1.32 15.88
C GLN A 255 30.06 -1.80 15.95
N TYR A 256 29.19 -1.00 16.55
CA TYR A 256 27.77 -1.27 16.63
C TYR A 256 27.06 -1.05 15.30
N ALA A 257 27.52 -0.11 14.47
CA ALA A 257 26.98 0.12 13.13
C ALA A 257 27.28 -1.10 12.23
N ALA A 258 28.51 -1.60 12.27
CA ALA A 258 28.90 -2.82 11.59
C ALA A 258 28.12 -4.04 12.11
N ARG A 259 27.96 -4.16 13.45
CA ARG A 259 27.16 -5.22 14.06
C ARG A 259 25.70 -5.16 13.59
N ALA A 260 25.08 -3.97 13.58
CA ALA A 260 23.71 -3.77 13.11
C ALA A 260 23.52 -4.24 11.68
N ALA A 261 24.44 -3.89 10.77
CA ALA A 261 24.37 -4.34 9.37
C ALA A 261 24.42 -5.88 9.27
N VAL A 262 25.36 -6.53 9.97
CA VAL A 262 25.49 -7.99 9.94
C VAL A 262 24.26 -8.68 10.56
N MET A 263 23.77 -8.19 11.71
CA MET A 263 22.60 -8.79 12.37
C MET A 263 21.32 -8.62 11.55
N THR A 264 21.19 -7.50 10.82
CA THR A 264 20.08 -7.27 9.87
C THR A 264 20.08 -8.35 8.79
N MET A 265 21.25 -8.65 8.22
CA MET A 265 21.39 -9.75 7.26
C MET A 265 21.08 -11.11 7.89
N MET A 266 21.64 -11.40 9.07
CA MET A 266 21.37 -12.67 9.76
C MET A 266 19.89 -12.89 10.04
N GLY A 267 19.16 -11.86 10.44
CA GLY A 267 17.71 -11.92 10.60
C GLY A 267 16.97 -12.17 9.30
N SER A 268 17.34 -11.44 8.24
CA SER A 268 16.77 -11.64 6.91
C SER A 268 17.01 -13.05 6.36
N PHE A 269 18.14 -13.67 6.68
CA PHE A 269 18.42 -15.05 6.33
C PHE A 269 17.53 -16.02 7.11
N GLY A 270 17.30 -15.78 8.40
CA GLY A 270 16.35 -16.54 9.19
C GLY A 270 14.94 -16.51 8.59
N GLY A 271 14.47 -15.32 8.22
CA GLY A 271 13.16 -15.14 7.57
C GLY A 271 13.09 -15.74 6.17
N GLY A 272 14.11 -15.52 5.33
CA GLY A 272 14.18 -16.08 3.98
C GLY A 272 14.23 -17.61 3.97
N CYS A 273 15.03 -18.22 4.86
CA CYS A 273 15.07 -19.67 5.02
C CYS A 273 13.73 -20.24 5.49
N PHE A 274 13.09 -19.58 6.47
CA PHE A 274 11.74 -19.96 6.91
C PHE A 274 10.75 -19.87 5.76
N GLY A 275 10.67 -18.71 5.09
CA GLY A 275 9.71 -18.44 4.03
C GLY A 275 9.84 -19.44 2.88
N LEU A 276 11.08 -19.70 2.44
CA LEU A 276 11.35 -20.65 1.37
C LEU A 276 10.94 -22.08 1.75
N LEU A 277 11.31 -22.54 2.94
CA LEU A 277 10.95 -23.88 3.42
C LEU A 277 9.43 -23.99 3.60
N PHE A 278 8.83 -23.00 4.25
CA PHE A 278 7.39 -22.94 4.54
C PHE A 278 6.57 -22.97 3.25
N THR A 279 6.91 -22.12 2.26
CA THR A 279 6.17 -22.11 0.99
C THR A 279 6.34 -23.43 0.24
N LEU A 280 7.53 -24.03 0.21
CA LEU A 280 7.75 -25.29 -0.49
C LEU A 280 6.94 -26.42 0.16
N ILE A 281 6.87 -26.46 1.50
CA ILE A 281 6.05 -27.46 2.21
C ILE A 281 4.56 -27.21 1.95
N LYS A 282 4.07 -25.98 2.17
CA LYS A 282 2.66 -25.58 2.05
C LYS A 282 2.12 -25.83 0.64
N ASN A 283 2.93 -25.54 -0.38
CA ASN A 283 2.52 -25.56 -1.79
C ASN A 283 3.09 -26.76 -2.57
N LYS A 284 3.40 -27.88 -1.88
CA LYS A 284 3.79 -29.16 -2.49
C LYS A 284 4.98 -29.04 -3.47
N GLY A 285 6.03 -28.36 -3.02
CA GLY A 285 7.28 -28.17 -3.76
C GLY A 285 7.33 -26.91 -4.64
N ARG A 286 6.33 -26.02 -4.57
CA ARG A 286 6.29 -24.77 -5.35
C ARG A 286 6.52 -23.55 -4.45
N ALA A 287 7.41 -22.65 -4.85
CA ALA A 287 7.64 -21.43 -4.10
C ALA A 287 6.61 -20.35 -4.47
N ASP A 288 6.04 -19.69 -3.47
CA ASP A 288 5.18 -18.51 -3.60
C ASP A 288 6.02 -17.25 -3.38
N VAL A 289 5.87 -16.30 -4.31
CA VAL A 289 6.68 -15.08 -4.33
C VAL A 289 6.33 -14.17 -3.16
N MET A 290 5.05 -13.95 -2.87
CA MET A 290 4.64 -13.06 -1.79
C MET A 290 4.95 -13.62 -0.41
N GLU A 291 4.79 -14.94 -0.22
CA GLU A 291 5.14 -15.60 1.03
C GLU A 291 6.63 -15.40 1.35
N LEU A 292 7.50 -15.54 0.35
CA LEU A 292 8.94 -15.32 0.54
C LEU A 292 9.26 -13.83 0.79
N ILE A 293 8.66 -12.92 0.02
CA ILE A 293 8.81 -11.47 0.21
C ILE A 293 8.41 -11.07 1.64
N ASN A 294 7.20 -11.43 2.07
CA ASN A 294 6.69 -11.06 3.39
C ASN A 294 7.45 -11.75 4.53
N SER A 295 8.01 -12.94 4.29
CA SER A 295 8.92 -13.59 5.25
C SER A 295 10.23 -12.80 5.43
N VAL A 296 10.86 -12.37 4.33
CA VAL A 296 12.07 -11.55 4.39
C VAL A 296 11.77 -10.19 5.03
N LEU A 297 10.75 -9.47 4.57
CA LEU A 297 10.40 -8.16 5.10
C LEU A 297 9.97 -8.24 6.58
N GLY A 298 9.15 -9.23 6.95
CA GLY A 298 8.73 -9.43 8.34
C GLY A 298 9.91 -9.72 9.27
N SER A 299 10.91 -10.45 8.80
CA SER A 299 12.14 -10.70 9.56
C SER A 299 13.03 -9.46 9.69
N LEU A 300 13.12 -8.63 8.66
CA LEU A 300 13.83 -7.34 8.70
C LEU A 300 13.18 -6.40 9.72
N VAL A 301 11.85 -6.27 9.70
CA VAL A 301 11.07 -5.52 10.71
C VAL A 301 11.33 -6.00 12.14
N SER A 302 11.43 -7.32 12.32
CA SER A 302 11.60 -7.93 13.65
C SER A 302 12.97 -7.66 14.27
N ILE A 303 14.00 -7.41 13.46
CA ILE A 303 15.36 -7.12 13.94
C ILE A 303 15.58 -5.63 14.18
N THR A 304 14.83 -4.76 13.51
CA THR A 304 14.99 -3.30 13.53
C THR A 304 15.21 -2.72 14.94
N ALA A 305 14.36 -3.04 15.92
CA ALA A 305 14.44 -2.43 17.27
C ALA A 305 15.69 -2.82 18.07
N GLY A 306 16.28 -3.99 17.83
CA GLY A 306 17.46 -4.47 18.55
C GLY A 306 18.63 -4.78 17.64
N CYS A 307 18.74 -4.08 16.50
CA CYS A 307 19.60 -4.46 15.39
C CYS A 307 21.06 -4.72 15.78
N PHE A 308 21.66 -4.02 16.75
CA PHE A 308 23.00 -4.32 17.26
C PHE A 308 23.04 -4.95 18.66
N LEU A 309 21.88 -5.26 19.24
CA LEU A 309 21.75 -5.81 20.60
C LEU A 309 21.78 -7.34 20.64
N TYR A 310 21.72 -8.01 19.48
CA TYR A 310 21.62 -9.46 19.38
C TYR A 310 22.92 -10.11 18.93
N ARG A 311 23.11 -11.38 19.27
CA ARG A 311 24.13 -12.25 18.67
C ARG A 311 23.63 -12.78 17.32
N ALA A 312 24.54 -13.18 16.43
CA ALA A 312 24.21 -13.63 15.08
C ALA A 312 23.15 -14.74 15.02
N TRP A 313 23.25 -15.74 15.90
CA TRP A 313 22.29 -16.84 15.95
C TRP A 313 20.93 -16.39 16.53
N GLU A 314 20.93 -15.43 17.46
CA GLU A 314 19.70 -14.86 18.03
C GLU A 314 18.96 -14.08 16.96
N SER A 315 19.66 -13.26 16.18
CA SER A 315 19.09 -12.54 15.03
C SER A 315 18.44 -13.49 14.03
N LEU A 316 19.08 -14.61 13.71
CA LEU A 316 18.52 -15.63 12.82
C LEU A 316 17.19 -16.20 13.36
N VAL A 317 17.13 -16.51 14.66
CA VAL A 317 15.92 -17.03 15.31
C VAL A 317 14.82 -15.97 15.39
N ILE A 318 15.14 -14.74 15.78
CA ILE A 318 14.18 -13.63 15.86
C ILE A 318 13.57 -13.35 14.48
N GLY A 319 14.40 -13.36 13.43
CA GLY A 319 13.97 -13.21 12.05
C GLY A 319 13.06 -14.35 11.57
N MET A 320 13.41 -15.60 11.90
CA MET A 320 12.57 -16.77 11.62
C MET A 320 11.20 -16.69 12.30
N ILE A 321 11.15 -16.26 13.57
CA ILE A 321 9.88 -16.04 14.29
C ILE A 321 9.09 -14.91 13.65
N GLY A 322 9.75 -13.81 13.26
CA GLY A 322 9.13 -12.71 12.54
C GLY A 322 8.45 -13.14 11.24
N ALA A 323 9.14 -13.94 10.43
CA ALA A 323 8.57 -14.52 9.22
C ALA A 323 7.36 -15.42 9.51
N ALA A 324 7.45 -16.28 10.53
CA ALA A 324 6.32 -17.11 10.95
C ALA A 324 5.10 -16.28 11.39
N ILE A 325 5.32 -15.16 12.07
CA ILE A 325 4.27 -14.22 12.47
C ILE A 325 3.63 -13.57 11.23
N ALA A 326 4.42 -13.08 10.27
CA ALA A 326 3.88 -12.51 9.03
C ALA A 326 3.01 -13.52 8.26
N SER A 327 3.50 -14.75 8.11
CA SER A 327 2.80 -15.86 7.45
C SER A 327 1.50 -16.26 8.17
N ALA A 328 1.46 -16.16 9.50
CA ALA A 328 0.29 -16.51 10.30
C ALA A 328 -0.73 -15.36 10.43
N ALA A 329 -0.27 -14.11 10.44
CA ALA A 329 -1.11 -12.93 10.60
C ALA A 329 -1.99 -12.66 9.36
N THR A 330 -1.45 -12.86 8.15
CA THR A 330 -2.20 -12.58 6.91
C THR A 330 -3.50 -13.40 6.81
N PRO A 331 -3.49 -14.74 7.00
CA PRO A 331 -4.72 -15.53 7.02
C PRO A 331 -5.68 -15.17 8.17
N LEU A 332 -5.16 -14.66 9.29
CA LEU A 332 -5.99 -14.21 10.40
C LEU A 332 -6.77 -12.94 10.02
N PHE A 333 -6.12 -11.98 9.36
CA PHE A 333 -6.79 -10.76 8.87
C PHE A 333 -7.79 -11.07 7.76
N ASP A 334 -7.48 -12.02 6.87
CA ASP A 334 -8.44 -12.49 5.86
C ASP A 334 -9.69 -13.13 6.49
N ARG A 335 -9.55 -13.86 7.61
CA ARG A 335 -10.71 -14.40 8.36
C ARG A 335 -11.58 -13.31 8.97
N LEU A 336 -10.98 -12.17 9.32
CA LEU A 336 -11.68 -10.97 9.78
C LEU A 336 -12.23 -10.13 8.62
N ARG A 337 -12.04 -10.57 7.36
CA ARG A 337 -12.38 -9.82 6.14
C ARG A 337 -11.72 -8.44 6.07
N ILE A 338 -10.47 -8.36 6.53
CA ILE A 338 -9.65 -7.15 6.42
C ILE A 338 -8.73 -7.35 5.23
N ASP A 339 -9.03 -6.63 4.14
CA ASP A 339 -8.30 -6.74 2.88
C ASP A 339 -7.12 -5.77 2.87
N ASP A 340 -5.93 -6.32 3.11
CA ASP A 340 -4.64 -5.65 3.02
C ASP A 340 -3.90 -6.18 1.79
N PRO A 341 -3.87 -5.43 0.66
CA PRO A 341 -3.34 -5.91 -0.61
C PRO A 341 -1.88 -6.38 -0.60
N VAL A 342 -1.05 -5.78 0.25
CA VAL A 342 0.39 -6.07 0.33
C VAL A 342 0.77 -6.85 1.59
N GLY A 343 -0.13 -6.90 2.59
CA GLY A 343 0.14 -7.49 3.89
C GLY A 343 0.90 -6.56 4.83
N ALA A 344 0.77 -5.23 4.67
CA ALA A 344 1.49 -4.24 5.46
C ALA A 344 1.20 -4.37 6.96
N SER A 345 -0.05 -4.64 7.33
CA SER A 345 -0.49 -4.86 8.71
C SER A 345 0.21 -6.07 9.34
N ALA A 346 0.45 -7.13 8.55
CA ALA A 346 1.11 -8.34 9.03
C ALA A 346 2.62 -8.12 9.14
N VAL A 347 3.24 -7.64 8.07
CA VAL A 347 4.69 -7.42 7.98
C VAL A 347 5.17 -6.33 8.94
N HIS A 348 4.48 -5.20 9.02
CA HIS A 348 4.91 -4.08 9.84
C HIS A 348 4.24 -4.05 11.21
N GLY A 349 2.94 -4.34 11.28
CA GLY A 349 2.19 -4.30 12.55
C GLY A 349 2.55 -5.49 13.45
N ALA A 350 2.25 -6.71 13.01
CA ALA A 350 2.46 -7.90 13.84
C ALA A 350 3.96 -8.16 14.10
N CYS A 351 4.81 -8.07 13.08
CA CYS A 351 6.25 -8.26 13.26
C CYS A 351 6.93 -7.07 13.96
N GLY A 352 6.40 -5.85 13.81
CA GLY A 352 6.89 -4.68 14.55
C GLY A 352 6.66 -4.83 16.05
N PHE A 353 5.46 -5.29 16.43
CA PHE A 353 5.15 -5.63 17.82
C PHE A 353 6.10 -6.72 18.36
N TRP A 354 6.33 -7.78 17.58
CA TRP A 354 7.30 -8.82 17.92
C TRP A 354 8.72 -8.27 18.06
N GLY A 355 9.19 -7.41 17.15
CA GLY A 355 10.52 -6.82 17.20
C GLY A 355 10.75 -6.01 18.47
N VAL A 356 9.75 -5.23 18.90
CA VAL A 356 9.78 -4.50 20.18
C VAL A 356 9.90 -5.48 21.36
N LEU A 357 9.12 -6.58 21.38
CA LEU A 357 9.21 -7.60 22.42
C LEU A 357 10.54 -8.37 22.42
N ALA A 358 11.09 -8.64 21.24
CA ALA A 358 12.35 -9.36 21.08
C ALA A 358 13.51 -8.65 21.79
N VAL A 359 13.50 -7.31 21.83
CA VAL A 359 14.47 -6.52 22.62
C VAL A 359 14.38 -6.88 24.11
N GLY A 360 13.16 -6.95 24.65
CA GLY A 360 12.92 -7.31 26.05
C GLY A 360 13.36 -8.73 26.42
N LEU A 361 13.48 -9.61 25.42
CA LEU A 361 13.89 -11.00 25.60
C LEU A 361 15.39 -11.20 25.39
N PHE A 362 15.94 -10.65 24.31
CA PHE A 362 17.26 -11.02 23.77
C PHE A 362 18.33 -9.94 23.91
N ALA A 363 17.99 -8.69 24.24
CA ALA A 363 18.96 -7.59 24.18
C ALA A 363 20.18 -7.81 25.08
N ASP A 364 21.38 -7.68 24.51
CA ASP A 364 22.60 -7.44 25.26
C ASP A 364 22.62 -5.99 25.77
N ASN A 365 23.32 -5.74 26.88
CA ASN A 365 23.67 -4.38 27.34
C ASN A 365 24.96 -3.94 26.64
N PRO A 366 24.91 -2.99 25.68
CA PRO A 366 26.06 -2.71 24.82
C PRO A 366 27.01 -1.69 25.46
N ILE A 367 28.09 -2.09 26.12
CA ILE A 367 29.03 -1.12 26.73
C ILE A 367 30.03 -0.62 25.67
N PRO A 368 30.33 0.70 25.55
CA PRO A 368 29.84 1.84 26.35
C PRO A 368 28.58 2.54 25.80
N MET A 369 27.87 1.95 24.84
CA MET A 369 26.59 2.49 24.34
C MET A 369 25.49 2.38 25.42
N GLU A 370 25.06 3.49 26.01
CA GLU A 370 24.02 3.45 27.06
C GLU A 370 22.59 3.25 26.55
N THR A 371 22.40 2.67 25.36
CA THR A 371 21.10 2.58 24.68
C THR A 371 20.06 1.71 25.38
N THR A 372 20.48 0.82 26.29
CA THR A 372 19.57 0.02 27.12
C THR A 372 19.46 0.52 28.56
N ASN A 373 20.09 1.65 28.90
CA ASN A 373 20.19 2.17 30.26
C ASN A 373 20.74 1.12 31.25
N GLY A 374 21.75 0.37 30.84
CA GLY A 374 22.39 -0.66 31.65
C GLY A 374 21.59 -1.97 31.79
N ARG A 375 20.47 -2.12 31.08
CA ARG A 375 19.60 -3.30 31.15
C ARG A 375 19.93 -4.31 30.08
N SER A 376 19.63 -5.58 30.36
CA SER A 376 19.68 -6.68 29.40
C SER A 376 18.31 -7.33 29.27
N GLY A 377 18.10 -8.13 28.22
CA GLY A 377 16.90 -8.91 28.01
C GLY A 377 16.73 -10.04 29.04
N LEU A 378 15.52 -10.58 29.11
CA LEU A 378 15.15 -11.65 30.05
C LEU A 378 16.07 -12.88 29.93
N PHE A 379 16.40 -13.32 28.71
CA PHE A 379 17.26 -14.48 28.47
C PHE A 379 18.74 -14.22 28.77
N LYS A 380 19.11 -12.96 29.01
CA LYS A 380 20.45 -12.53 29.40
C LYS A 380 20.56 -12.21 30.90
N GLY A 381 19.53 -12.55 31.68
CA GLY A 381 19.51 -12.32 33.13
C GLY A 381 19.07 -10.92 33.56
N GLY A 382 18.55 -10.07 32.67
CA GLY A 382 18.13 -8.71 32.99
C GLY A 382 16.76 -8.56 33.68
N GLY A 383 16.11 -9.69 34.00
CA GLY A 383 14.82 -9.72 34.68
C GLY A 383 13.63 -9.29 33.80
N TRP A 384 12.47 -9.07 34.43
CA TRP A 384 11.21 -8.79 33.73
C TRP A 384 10.98 -7.32 33.36
N TYR A 385 11.77 -6.40 33.91
CA TYR A 385 11.53 -4.97 33.77
C TYR A 385 11.58 -4.51 32.31
N LEU A 386 12.67 -4.83 31.60
CA LEU A 386 12.82 -4.42 30.19
C LEU A 386 11.71 -5.01 29.33
N LEU A 387 11.39 -6.30 29.51
CA LEU A 387 10.27 -6.93 28.80
C LEU A 387 8.93 -6.25 29.09
N GLY A 388 8.66 -5.87 30.33
CA GLY A 388 7.45 -5.13 30.71
C GLY A 388 7.37 -3.76 30.04
N VAL A 389 8.47 -3.01 29.98
CA VAL A 389 8.53 -1.71 29.30
C VAL A 389 8.38 -1.85 27.79
N GLN A 390 9.01 -2.86 27.17
CA GLN A 390 8.83 -3.14 25.74
C GLN A 390 7.39 -3.57 25.41
N ALA A 391 6.75 -4.38 26.26
CA ALA A 391 5.35 -4.77 26.07
C ALA A 391 4.41 -3.56 26.20
N LEU A 392 4.62 -2.70 27.19
CA LEU A 392 3.88 -1.44 27.33
C LEU A 392 4.07 -0.54 26.11
N THR A 393 5.32 -0.42 25.63
CA THR A 393 5.67 0.32 24.41
C THR A 393 4.86 -0.21 23.23
N GLY A 394 4.92 -1.51 22.96
CA GLY A 394 4.14 -2.14 21.88
C GLY A 394 2.64 -1.83 21.97
N VAL A 395 2.03 -1.95 23.16
CA VAL A 395 0.60 -1.68 23.35
C VAL A 395 0.27 -0.20 23.11
N CYS A 396 1.04 0.73 23.69
CA CYS A 396 0.82 2.16 23.52
C CYS A 396 0.90 2.56 22.04
N LEU A 397 1.91 2.08 21.32
CA LEU A 397 2.12 2.41 19.92
C LEU A 397 1.01 1.79 19.05
N ALA A 398 0.69 0.50 19.22
CA ALA A 398 -0.37 -0.15 18.44
C ALA A 398 -1.73 0.53 18.65
N ALA A 399 -2.07 0.86 19.90
CA ALA A 399 -3.32 1.55 20.23
C ALA A 399 -3.37 2.96 19.63
N TRP A 400 -2.29 3.73 19.73
CA TRP A 400 -2.21 5.06 19.12
C TRP A 400 -2.34 5.00 17.61
N GLY A 401 -1.53 4.17 16.94
CA GLY A 401 -1.55 4.02 15.49
C GLY A 401 -2.93 3.62 14.97
N ALA A 402 -3.62 2.68 15.64
CA ALA A 402 -4.96 2.28 15.22
C ALA A 402 -6.01 3.39 15.49
N LEU A 403 -6.08 3.90 16.72
CA LEU A 403 -7.16 4.81 17.14
C LEU A 403 -7.06 6.18 16.48
N VAL A 404 -5.85 6.74 16.38
CA VAL A 404 -5.66 8.08 15.82
C VAL A 404 -5.82 8.04 14.30
N THR A 405 -5.35 6.99 13.62
CA THR A 405 -5.62 6.81 12.19
C THR A 405 -7.11 6.64 11.90
N MET A 406 -7.85 5.90 12.74
CA MET A 406 -9.30 5.81 12.59
C MET A 406 -9.98 7.17 12.76
N ALA A 407 -9.59 7.94 13.78
CA ALA A 407 -10.12 9.28 13.98
C ALA A 407 -9.78 10.23 12.82
N LEU A 408 -8.54 10.17 12.32
CA LEU A 408 -8.07 10.98 11.20
C LEU A 408 -8.83 10.67 9.92
N LEU A 409 -8.93 9.40 9.53
CA LEU A 409 -9.68 8.99 8.34
C LEU A 409 -11.16 9.30 8.48
N TRP A 410 -11.73 9.16 9.68
CA TRP A 410 -13.12 9.54 9.93
C TRP A 410 -13.33 11.04 9.71
N LEU A 411 -12.43 11.90 10.20
CA LEU A 411 -12.48 13.34 9.97
C LEU A 411 -12.35 13.70 8.49
N ILE A 412 -11.46 13.01 7.76
CA ILE A 412 -11.31 13.20 6.31
C ILE A 412 -12.60 12.81 5.60
N ASP A 413 -13.20 11.68 5.97
CA ASP A 413 -14.44 11.15 5.38
C ASP A 413 -15.64 12.09 5.54
N LEU A 414 -15.62 12.99 6.55
CA LEU A 414 -16.64 14.03 6.70
C LEU A 414 -16.61 15.08 5.58
N VAL A 415 -15.45 15.29 4.94
CA VAL A 415 -15.24 16.32 3.92
C VAL A 415 -15.10 15.70 2.53
N LEU A 416 -14.36 14.59 2.42
CA LEU A 416 -14.06 13.89 1.18
C LEU A 416 -14.18 12.38 1.40
N PRO A 417 -14.98 11.66 0.59
CA PRO A 417 -15.09 10.21 0.71
C PRO A 417 -13.72 9.53 0.62
N ILE A 418 -13.38 8.72 1.63
CA ILE A 418 -12.07 8.04 1.66
C ILE A 418 -11.99 6.89 0.64
N ARG A 419 -13.15 6.33 0.26
CA ARG A 419 -13.26 5.26 -0.73
C ARG A 419 -13.81 5.79 -2.06
N MET A 420 -13.28 5.25 -3.16
CA MET A 420 -13.75 5.54 -4.52
C MET A 420 -15.15 4.96 -4.76
N ASP A 421 -15.85 5.49 -5.77
CA ASP A 421 -17.13 4.91 -6.18
C ASP A 421 -16.93 3.51 -6.79
N PRO A 422 -17.91 2.59 -6.68
CA PRO A 422 -17.74 1.21 -7.15
C PRO A 422 -17.40 1.08 -8.64
N TYR A 423 -17.92 1.98 -9.47
CA TYR A 423 -17.60 1.99 -10.91
C TYR A 423 -16.16 2.43 -11.17
N GLU A 424 -15.60 3.33 -10.35
CA GLU A 424 -14.21 3.78 -10.46
C GLU A 424 -13.25 2.70 -10.02
N GLU A 425 -13.56 2.00 -8.92
CA GLU A 425 -12.81 0.84 -8.47
C GLU A 425 -12.82 -0.26 -9.55
N LEU A 426 -13.93 -0.47 -10.25
CA LEU A 426 -14.03 -1.43 -11.36
C LEU A 426 -13.19 -1.03 -12.58
N LEU A 427 -13.23 0.24 -12.98
CA LEU A 427 -12.45 0.77 -14.12
C LEU A 427 -10.95 0.85 -13.83
N GLY A 428 -10.59 1.16 -12.57
CA GLY A 428 -9.22 1.34 -12.10
C GLY A 428 -8.83 2.81 -11.97
N ALA A 429 -8.10 3.10 -10.90
CA ALA A 429 -7.73 4.46 -10.50
C ALA A 429 -6.74 5.12 -11.47
N ASP A 430 -5.95 4.34 -12.21
CA ASP A 430 -5.07 4.89 -13.26
C ASP A 430 -5.89 5.65 -14.31
N LEU A 431 -7.02 5.09 -14.72
CA LEU A 431 -7.88 5.71 -15.71
C LEU A 431 -8.72 6.83 -15.10
N THR A 432 -9.38 6.56 -13.97
CA THR A 432 -10.38 7.48 -13.41
C THR A 432 -9.77 8.70 -12.72
N GLU A 433 -8.60 8.55 -12.08
CA GLU A 433 -7.95 9.65 -11.36
C GLU A 433 -6.79 10.25 -12.15
N HIS A 434 -6.05 9.44 -12.91
CA HIS A 434 -4.80 9.86 -13.58
C HIS A 434 -4.88 9.96 -15.11
N ARG A 435 -6.00 9.55 -15.72
CA ARG A 435 -6.19 9.51 -17.18
C ARG A 435 -5.13 8.68 -17.90
N ILE A 436 -4.70 7.59 -17.26
CA ILE A 436 -3.74 6.63 -17.78
C ILE A 436 -4.52 5.39 -18.23
N ARG A 437 -4.49 5.10 -19.53
CA ARG A 437 -5.18 3.93 -20.11
C ARG A 437 -4.19 2.85 -20.50
N HIS A 438 -4.37 1.65 -19.96
CA HIS A 438 -3.58 0.48 -20.32
C HIS A 438 -4.25 -0.30 -21.46
N GLY A 439 -3.54 -0.52 -22.57
CA GLY A 439 -4.10 -1.19 -23.75
C GLY A 439 -4.42 -2.68 -23.57
N GLN A 440 -3.70 -3.36 -22.66
CA GLN A 440 -3.83 -4.80 -22.39
C GLN A 440 -4.85 -5.13 -21.30
N VAL A 441 -5.36 -4.12 -20.59
CA VAL A 441 -6.32 -4.33 -19.51
C VAL A 441 -7.72 -4.29 -20.13
N GLY A 442 -8.57 -5.28 -19.80
CA GLY A 442 -9.94 -5.42 -20.30
C GLY A 442 -10.92 -4.30 -19.91
N VAL A 443 -10.41 -3.08 -19.70
CA VAL A 443 -11.16 -1.85 -19.43
C VAL A 443 -12.26 -1.65 -20.46
N THR A 444 -12.03 -1.99 -21.73
CA THR A 444 -13.06 -1.93 -22.78
C THR A 444 -14.30 -2.78 -22.43
N ARG A 445 -14.13 -3.94 -21.77
CA ARG A 445 -15.25 -4.79 -21.32
C ARG A 445 -15.98 -4.18 -20.12
N ALA A 446 -15.24 -3.61 -19.16
CA ALA A 446 -15.83 -2.92 -18.02
C ALA A 446 -16.59 -1.64 -18.45
N VAL A 447 -15.99 -0.83 -19.32
CA VAL A 447 -16.63 0.34 -19.95
C VAL A 447 -17.88 -0.08 -20.73
N SER A 448 -17.81 -1.16 -21.51
CA SER A 448 -18.97 -1.69 -22.25
C SER A 448 -20.10 -2.16 -21.31
N ALA A 449 -19.76 -2.87 -20.23
CA ALA A 449 -20.73 -3.32 -19.23
C ALA A 449 -21.37 -2.17 -18.45
N LEU A 450 -20.61 -1.10 -18.19
CA LEU A 450 -21.08 0.10 -17.51
C LEU A 450 -21.79 1.08 -18.46
N ARG A 451 -21.65 0.93 -19.78
CA ARG A 451 -22.21 1.82 -20.80
C ARG A 451 -23.71 2.13 -20.65
N PRO A 452 -24.57 1.17 -20.24
CA PRO A 452 -25.99 1.47 -20.01
C PRO A 452 -26.23 2.41 -18.81
N PHE A 453 -25.28 2.48 -17.88
CA PHE A 453 -25.40 3.21 -16.62
C PHE A 453 -24.53 4.47 -16.58
N TYR A 454 -23.50 4.55 -17.42
CA TYR A 454 -22.55 5.65 -17.44
C TYR A 454 -22.01 5.94 -18.85
N GLN A 455 -22.19 7.17 -19.32
CA GLN A 455 -21.68 7.65 -20.60
C GLN A 455 -20.72 8.82 -20.34
N SER A 456 -19.41 8.54 -20.31
CA SER A 456 -18.40 9.60 -20.21
C SER A 456 -17.58 9.65 -21.50
N PRO A 457 -17.81 10.65 -22.37
CA PRO A 457 -17.06 10.80 -23.62
C PRO A 457 -15.59 11.14 -23.38
N SER A 458 -15.19 11.52 -22.15
CA SER A 458 -13.79 11.81 -21.82
C SER A 458 -12.95 10.54 -21.68
N VAL A 459 -13.51 9.44 -21.17
CA VAL A 459 -12.79 8.18 -20.93
C VAL A 459 -12.46 7.46 -22.23
N GLU A 460 -13.39 7.48 -23.20
CA GLU A 460 -13.19 6.85 -24.52
C GLU A 460 -12.09 7.52 -25.35
N ARG A 461 -11.84 8.82 -25.11
CA ARG A 461 -10.83 9.62 -25.82
C ARG A 461 -9.43 9.54 -25.22
N VAL A 462 -9.25 8.87 -24.07
CA VAL A 462 -7.92 8.69 -23.47
C VAL A 462 -7.11 7.69 -24.31
N GLY A 463 -6.00 8.17 -24.86
CA GLY A 463 -5.03 7.34 -25.59
C GLY A 463 -4.32 6.36 -24.66
N GLY A 464 -3.92 5.21 -25.19
CA GLY A 464 -3.18 4.21 -24.43
C GLY A 464 -1.78 4.69 -24.03
N VAL A 465 -1.26 4.19 -22.90
CA VAL A 465 0.14 4.40 -22.52
C VAL A 465 1.08 3.86 -23.60
N GLY A 466 2.14 4.61 -23.91
CA GLY A 466 3.12 4.24 -24.93
C GLY A 466 2.62 4.39 -26.37
N VAL A 467 1.40 4.87 -26.56
CA VAL A 467 0.80 5.09 -27.88
C VAL A 467 1.07 6.52 -28.34
N ASN A 468 1.77 6.68 -29.45
CA ASN A 468 1.91 7.99 -30.09
C ASN A 468 0.70 8.18 -31.03
N THR A 469 -0.33 8.83 -30.52
CA THR A 469 -1.57 9.09 -31.28
C THR A 469 -1.33 9.82 -32.59
N GLY A 470 -0.30 10.68 -32.68
CA GLY A 470 0.10 11.32 -33.92
C GLY A 470 0.75 10.36 -34.91
N HIS A 471 1.62 9.47 -34.43
CA HIS A 471 2.21 8.41 -35.25
C HIS A 471 1.14 7.46 -35.76
N ASP A 472 0.26 6.99 -34.88
CA ASP A 472 -0.83 6.06 -35.24
C ASP A 472 -1.81 6.70 -36.20
N LEU A 473 -2.17 7.97 -36.01
CA LEU A 473 -2.98 8.72 -36.97
C LEU A 473 -2.30 8.79 -38.35
N VAL A 474 -0.98 8.97 -38.39
CA VAL A 474 -0.22 9.00 -39.65
C VAL A 474 -0.14 7.61 -40.26
N VAL A 475 0.11 6.57 -39.48
CA VAL A 475 0.13 5.16 -39.90
C VAL A 475 -1.25 4.76 -40.45
N ASP A 476 -2.33 5.12 -39.76
CA ASP A 476 -3.71 4.90 -40.18
C ASP A 476 -4.02 5.65 -41.48
N LYS A 477 -3.62 6.92 -41.59
CA LYS A 477 -3.75 7.70 -42.84
C LYS A 477 -2.92 7.10 -43.97
N LEU A 478 -1.73 6.58 -43.71
CA LEU A 478 -0.89 5.90 -44.69
C LEU A 478 -1.52 4.57 -45.12
N HIS A 479 -2.07 3.80 -44.18
CA HIS A 479 -2.84 2.59 -44.47
C HIS A 479 -4.12 2.90 -45.26
N GLU A 480 -4.81 3.98 -44.93
CA GLU A 480 -6.00 4.44 -45.65
C GLU A 480 -5.62 4.90 -47.06
N TYR A 481 -4.52 5.65 -47.22
CA TYR A 481 -4.00 6.06 -48.53
C TYR A 481 -3.54 4.85 -49.36
N SER A 482 -2.87 3.89 -48.75
CA SER A 482 -2.44 2.63 -49.39
C SER A 482 -3.65 1.77 -49.80
N ARG A 483 -4.67 1.67 -48.95
CA ARG A 483 -5.96 1.02 -49.26
C ARG A 483 -6.69 1.76 -50.38
N ARG A 484 -6.75 3.09 -50.37
CA ARG A 484 -7.32 3.89 -51.47
C ARG A 484 -6.55 3.71 -52.78
N LYS A 485 -5.22 3.54 -52.72
CA LYS A 485 -4.39 3.26 -53.90
C LYS A 485 -4.63 1.83 -54.44
N LYS A 486 -4.82 0.84 -53.56
CA LYS A 486 -5.25 -0.53 -53.93
C LYS A 486 -6.68 -0.56 -54.47
N ASN A 487 -7.61 0.19 -53.88
CA ASN A 487 -9.01 0.24 -54.32
C ASN A 487 -9.16 1.05 -55.62
N LYS A 488 -8.30 2.03 -55.91
CA LYS A 488 -8.22 2.66 -57.25
C LYS A 488 -7.75 1.71 -58.36
N LEU A 489 -7.18 0.55 -58.03
CA LEU A 489 -6.82 -0.51 -58.98
C LEU A 489 -7.98 -1.50 -59.23
N HIS A 490 -9.12 -1.37 -58.54
CA HIS A 490 -10.33 -2.17 -58.77
C HIS A 490 -11.54 -1.25 -59.05
N PRO A 491 -12.12 -1.23 -60.26
CA PRO A 491 -13.07 -0.17 -60.65
C PRO A 491 -14.48 -0.19 -60.02
N GLU A 492 -14.80 -1.04 -59.04
CA GLU A 492 -16.22 -1.37 -58.78
C GLU A 492 -16.74 -1.24 -57.33
N LEU A 493 -16.09 -0.50 -56.42
CA LEU A 493 -16.66 -0.28 -55.08
C LEU A 493 -16.70 1.20 -54.69
N GLN A 494 -17.73 1.91 -55.17
CA GLN A 494 -18.24 3.16 -54.61
C GLN A 494 -19.66 2.93 -54.07
N VAL A 495 -19.84 2.87 -52.74
CA VAL A 495 -21.16 2.98 -52.10
C VAL A 495 -21.05 3.70 -50.73
N TYR A 496 -21.43 4.98 -50.76
CA TYR A 496 -22.12 5.87 -49.81
C TYR A 496 -21.60 6.28 -48.39
N PRO A 497 -21.94 7.52 -47.94
CA PRO A 497 -21.40 8.20 -46.76
C PRO A 497 -22.37 8.36 -45.56
N ASN A 498 -21.79 8.74 -44.42
CA ASN A 498 -22.32 9.39 -43.18
C ASN A 498 -23.83 9.62 -42.99
N ASN A 499 -24.33 9.23 -41.79
CA ASN A 499 -25.18 9.96 -40.83
C ASN A 499 -25.59 8.99 -39.69
N GLY A 500 -25.74 9.33 -38.40
CA GLY A 500 -25.70 10.60 -37.69
C GLY A 500 -25.60 10.40 -36.17
N PHE A 501 -25.16 11.45 -35.48
CA PHE A 501 -25.22 11.59 -34.02
C PHE A 501 -26.61 12.09 -33.62
N ILE A 502 -27.20 11.48 -32.59
CA ILE A 502 -28.37 12.00 -31.87
C ILE A 502 -27.88 12.39 -30.47
N ASP A 503 -28.07 13.66 -30.13
CA ASP A 503 -27.79 14.28 -28.84
C ASP A 503 -29.12 14.35 -28.08
N ASP A 504 -29.30 13.51 -27.06
CA ASP A 504 -30.45 13.57 -26.16
C ASP A 504 -30.04 14.27 -24.85
N GLY A 505 -30.28 15.58 -24.83
CA GLY A 505 -30.03 16.46 -23.70
C GLY A 505 -31.03 16.27 -22.55
N SER A 506 -30.81 15.26 -21.71
CA SER A 506 -31.50 15.14 -20.41
C SER A 506 -30.50 14.98 -19.27
N GLU A 507 -30.29 16.05 -18.50
CA GLU A 507 -29.67 15.96 -17.17
C GLU A 507 -30.64 15.26 -16.20
N PRO A 508 -30.23 14.20 -15.48
CA PRO A 508 -31.07 13.64 -14.42
C PRO A 508 -30.95 14.52 -13.16
N SER A 509 -32.04 15.23 -12.83
CA SER A 509 -32.20 15.88 -11.52
C SER A 509 -32.49 14.83 -10.44
N PHE A 510 -31.70 14.79 -9.37
CA PHE A 510 -32.01 13.95 -8.20
C PHE A 510 -32.62 14.79 -7.07
N LYS A 511 -33.88 14.51 -6.74
CA LYS A 511 -34.54 15.03 -5.53
C LYS A 511 -34.03 14.29 -4.29
N ASN A 512 -33.70 15.09 -3.28
CA ASN A 512 -33.26 14.68 -1.95
C ASN A 512 -34.31 13.86 -1.20
N ASN A 513 -33.90 12.73 -0.63
CA ASN A 513 -34.48 12.16 0.59
C ASN A 513 -33.41 11.39 1.40
N GLY A 514 -33.34 11.66 2.71
CA GLY A 514 -32.73 10.79 3.74
C GLY A 514 -31.25 11.01 4.11
N PHE A 515 -30.98 11.47 5.33
CA PHE A 515 -29.67 11.80 5.91
C PHE A 515 -28.83 10.59 6.38
N LEU A 516 -29.38 9.37 6.38
CA LEU A 516 -28.70 8.17 6.93
C LEU A 516 -28.42 7.05 5.91
N ASN A 517 -28.99 7.10 4.70
CA ASN A 517 -28.75 6.10 3.64
C ASN A 517 -27.69 6.53 2.60
N LYS A 518 -27.02 7.67 2.81
CA LYS A 518 -26.05 8.25 1.87
C LYS A 518 -24.61 8.15 2.37
N ARG A 519 -24.07 6.93 2.46
CA ARG A 519 -22.61 6.76 2.57
C ARG A 519 -22.12 5.83 1.45
N PRO A 520 -21.22 6.29 0.56
CA PRO A 520 -20.37 5.39 -0.22
C PRO A 520 -19.61 4.50 0.78
N GLY A 521 -19.65 3.18 0.64
CA GLY A 521 -19.04 2.23 1.58
C GLY A 521 -19.93 1.69 2.71
N ASN A 522 -21.24 2.03 2.76
CA ASN A 522 -22.18 1.25 3.58
C ASN A 522 -22.59 -0.03 2.82
N PRO A 523 -22.33 -1.26 3.34
CA PRO A 523 -22.79 -2.50 2.73
C PRO A 523 -24.32 -2.62 2.66
N GLU A 524 -25.08 -1.75 3.35
CA GLU A 524 -26.54 -1.66 3.26
C GLU A 524 -27.05 -0.68 2.19
N ASN A 525 -26.18 -0.01 1.42
CA ASN A 525 -26.59 0.85 0.31
C ASN A 525 -27.12 0.01 -0.88
N ASP A 526 -28.23 0.43 -1.48
CA ASP A 526 -28.95 -0.32 -2.52
C ASP A 526 -28.06 -0.67 -3.73
N LEU A 527 -27.06 0.15 -4.06
CA LEU A 527 -26.12 -0.12 -5.17
C LEU A 527 -25.13 -1.26 -4.84
N HIS A 528 -24.64 -1.32 -3.59
CA HIS A 528 -23.79 -2.42 -3.14
C HIS A 528 -24.58 -3.71 -3.04
N ARG A 529 -25.80 -3.65 -2.52
CA ARG A 529 -26.71 -4.80 -2.47
C ARG A 529 -27.08 -5.27 -3.87
N ALA A 530 -27.31 -4.36 -4.83
CA ALA A 530 -27.58 -4.67 -6.23
C ALA A 530 -26.41 -5.37 -6.92
N LEU A 531 -25.18 -4.88 -6.75
CA LEU A 531 -23.96 -5.51 -7.28
C LEU A 531 -23.67 -6.86 -6.63
N ASP A 532 -23.85 -6.99 -5.31
CA ASP A 532 -23.74 -8.27 -4.61
C ASP A 532 -24.86 -9.24 -5.02
N THR A 533 -26.09 -8.78 -5.28
CA THR A 533 -27.14 -9.62 -5.86
C THR A 533 -26.84 -10.02 -7.29
N MET A 534 -26.26 -9.14 -8.12
CA MET A 534 -25.83 -9.53 -9.48
C MET A 534 -24.72 -10.58 -9.43
N ILE A 535 -23.77 -10.46 -8.51
CA ILE A 535 -22.72 -11.48 -8.29
C ILE A 535 -23.35 -12.80 -7.79
N ASN A 536 -24.33 -12.76 -6.89
CA ASN A 536 -25.05 -13.95 -6.41
C ASN A 536 -26.01 -14.56 -7.46
N GLU A 537 -26.55 -13.75 -8.39
CA GLU A 537 -27.32 -14.20 -9.56
C GLU A 537 -26.40 -14.84 -10.61
N ILE A 538 -25.19 -14.30 -10.80
CA ILE A 538 -24.16 -14.87 -11.66
C ILE A 538 -23.61 -16.20 -11.08
N ASP A 539 -23.49 -16.32 -9.75
CA ASP A 539 -22.96 -17.52 -9.08
C ASP A 539 -24.06 -18.55 -8.67
N GLY A 540 -25.31 -18.37 -9.10
CA GLY A 540 -26.32 -19.44 -9.12
C GLY A 540 -26.91 -19.88 -7.76
N ARG A 541 -27.18 -18.96 -6.82
CA ARG A 541 -27.89 -19.31 -5.57
C ARG A 541 -29.06 -18.36 -5.26
N SER A 542 -30.18 -18.56 -5.95
CA SER A 542 -31.51 -18.24 -5.44
C SER A 542 -32.60 -19.00 -6.20
N SER A 543 -32.70 -20.31 -5.98
CA SER A 543 -33.97 -21.03 -6.21
C SER A 543 -34.78 -20.98 -4.91
N LYS A 544 -35.80 -20.12 -4.86
CA LYS A 544 -37.00 -20.43 -4.09
C LYS A 544 -37.83 -21.37 -4.95
N ARG A 545 -37.74 -22.66 -4.63
CA ARG A 545 -38.66 -23.73 -5.04
C ARG A 545 -40.10 -23.21 -5.14
N ARG A 546 -40.68 -23.29 -6.35
CA ARG A 546 -42.08 -23.64 -6.51
C ARG A 546 -42.12 -25.09 -6.96
N ASP A 547 -42.77 -25.93 -6.15
CA ASP A 547 -43.05 -27.33 -6.44
C ASP A 547 -43.90 -27.44 -7.70
N THR A 548 -43.33 -28.00 -8.78
CA THR A 548 -44.07 -28.76 -9.80
C THR A 548 -43.11 -29.81 -10.37
N SER A 549 -43.24 -31.05 -9.90
CA SER A 549 -42.44 -32.19 -10.35
C SER A 549 -43.04 -32.85 -11.60
N LEU A 550 -42.34 -32.82 -12.73
CA LEU A 550 -42.50 -33.78 -13.83
C LEU A 550 -41.25 -34.67 -13.89
N ARG A 551 -41.42 -36.00 -14.04
CA ARG A 551 -40.32 -36.99 -13.94
C ARG A 551 -39.77 -37.32 -15.33
N LYS A 552 -38.45 -37.54 -15.39
CA LYS A 552 -37.64 -37.96 -16.56
C LYS A 552 -38.14 -39.16 -17.39
N GLU A 553 -39.22 -39.84 -16.98
CA GLU A 553 -39.79 -40.97 -17.72
C GLU A 553 -40.63 -40.53 -18.94
N ASP A 554 -41.14 -39.30 -18.96
CA ASP A 554 -42.03 -38.79 -20.01
C ASP A 554 -41.32 -38.53 -21.37
N PHE A 555 -39.98 -38.56 -21.40
CA PHE A 555 -39.15 -38.21 -22.57
C PHE A 555 -38.40 -39.39 -23.20
N LYS A 556 -38.73 -40.62 -22.78
CA LYS A 556 -38.02 -41.84 -23.21
C LYS A 556 -38.28 -42.15 -24.69
N GLY A 557 -37.28 -41.89 -25.54
CA GLY A 557 -37.30 -42.22 -26.98
C GLY A 557 -37.11 -41.05 -27.95
N LYS A 558 -37.12 -39.79 -27.46
CA LYS A 558 -36.79 -38.61 -28.27
C LYS A 558 -35.27 -38.36 -28.29
N LYS A 559 -34.71 -37.95 -29.43
CA LYS A 559 -33.31 -37.49 -29.48
C LYS A 559 -33.21 -36.07 -28.93
N PHE A 560 -32.09 -35.72 -28.30
CA PHE A 560 -31.88 -34.43 -27.62
C PHE A 560 -32.16 -33.19 -28.50
N LYS A 561 -31.96 -33.31 -29.82
CA LYS A 561 -32.22 -32.27 -30.82
C LYS A 561 -33.70 -32.09 -31.20
N GLU A 562 -34.57 -32.96 -30.70
CA GLU A 562 -36.01 -33.00 -31.00
C GLU A 562 -36.86 -32.50 -29.82
N LEU A 563 -36.21 -32.08 -28.72
CA LEU A 563 -36.86 -31.50 -27.55
C LEU A 563 -36.97 -29.97 -27.72
N SER A 564 -38.11 -29.42 -27.35
CA SER A 564 -38.34 -27.97 -27.34
C SER A 564 -37.62 -27.29 -26.18
N VAL A 565 -37.42 -25.97 -26.28
CA VAL A 565 -36.71 -25.15 -25.28
C VAL A 565 -37.32 -25.31 -23.89
N HIS A 566 -38.66 -25.34 -23.80
CA HIS A 566 -39.37 -25.54 -22.54
C HIS A 566 -39.16 -26.95 -21.95
N GLU A 567 -39.06 -27.99 -22.79
CA GLU A 567 -38.79 -29.37 -22.34
C GLU A 567 -37.33 -29.55 -21.86
N LEU A 568 -36.38 -28.78 -22.41
CA LEU A 568 -34.97 -28.80 -21.99
C LEU A 568 -34.72 -28.01 -20.70
N GLU A 569 -35.44 -26.90 -20.49
CA GLU A 569 -35.43 -26.13 -19.26
C GLU A 569 -36.00 -26.93 -18.07
N GLU A 570 -37.05 -27.72 -18.31
CA GLU A 570 -37.65 -28.61 -17.30
C GLU A 570 -36.77 -29.82 -16.95
N LEU A 571 -35.81 -30.19 -17.79
CA LEU A 571 -34.85 -31.29 -17.54
C LEU A 571 -33.59 -30.85 -16.76
N GLU A 572 -33.51 -29.57 -16.36
CA GLU A 572 -32.36 -28.93 -15.68
C GLU A 572 -31.03 -29.01 -16.46
N GLU A 573 -31.05 -29.19 -17.79
CA GLU A 573 -29.81 -29.33 -18.58
C GLU A 573 -29.38 -28.05 -19.32
N ILE A 574 -30.25 -27.05 -19.52
CA ILE A 574 -29.89 -25.75 -20.13
C ILE A 574 -30.81 -24.64 -19.58
N SER A 575 -30.28 -23.48 -19.20
CA SER A 575 -31.09 -22.28 -18.89
C SER A 575 -31.38 -21.41 -20.14
N ALA A 576 -32.47 -20.64 -20.13
CA ALA A 576 -32.79 -19.63 -21.17
C ALA A 576 -31.65 -18.63 -21.47
N ALA A 577 -30.68 -18.49 -20.57
CA ALA A 577 -29.48 -17.68 -20.75
C ALA A 577 -28.37 -18.43 -21.51
N GLU A 578 -28.28 -19.75 -21.36
CA GLU A 578 -27.34 -20.60 -22.09
C GLU A 578 -27.82 -20.89 -23.52
N ASP A 579 -29.13 -20.99 -23.76
CA ASP A 579 -29.68 -21.17 -25.12
C ASP A 579 -29.57 -19.89 -25.97
N ARG A 580 -29.42 -18.71 -25.33
CA ARG A 580 -29.09 -17.44 -26.03
C ARG A 580 -27.72 -17.47 -26.72
N PHE A 581 -26.84 -18.41 -26.36
CA PHE A 581 -25.57 -18.66 -27.06
C PHE A 581 -25.69 -19.64 -28.23
N ARG A 582 -26.78 -20.43 -28.30
CA ARG A 582 -26.98 -21.43 -29.37
C ARG A 582 -27.39 -20.82 -30.71
N TYR A 583 -27.99 -19.62 -30.69
CA TYR A 583 -28.48 -18.94 -31.89
C TYR A 583 -27.63 -17.72 -32.33
N ARG A 584 -26.41 -17.55 -31.81
CA ARG A 584 -25.48 -16.47 -32.23
C ARG A 584 -24.13 -16.92 -32.80
N PHE A 585 -23.99 -18.20 -33.10
CA PHE A 585 -22.93 -18.67 -33.99
C PHE A 585 -23.59 -19.58 -35.03
N THR A 586 -24.04 -18.98 -36.13
CA THR A 586 -24.26 -19.77 -37.35
C THR A 586 -22.90 -20.22 -37.87
N GLU A 587 -22.84 -21.38 -38.54
CA GLU A 587 -21.63 -21.80 -39.26
C GLU A 587 -21.16 -20.71 -40.24
N ASP A 588 -22.11 -19.91 -40.74
CA ASP A 588 -21.86 -18.76 -41.60
C ASP A 588 -21.13 -17.62 -40.87
N ASP A 589 -21.42 -17.35 -39.59
CA ASP A 589 -20.71 -16.34 -38.80
C ASP A 589 -19.29 -16.77 -38.46
N TYR A 590 -19.08 -18.06 -38.16
CA TYR A 590 -17.73 -18.62 -37.99
C TYR A 590 -16.95 -18.61 -39.32
N ARG A 591 -17.59 -18.98 -40.44
CA ARG A 591 -17.01 -18.83 -41.78
C ARG A 591 -16.67 -17.38 -42.10
N ASN A 592 -17.55 -16.44 -41.77
CA ASN A 592 -17.33 -15.01 -42.00
C ASN A 592 -16.18 -14.47 -41.14
N ASP A 593 -16.01 -14.93 -39.90
CA ASP A 593 -14.88 -14.52 -39.06
C ASP A 593 -13.56 -15.20 -39.47
N VAL A 594 -13.61 -16.45 -39.94
CA VAL A 594 -12.47 -17.12 -40.58
C VAL A 594 -12.08 -16.43 -41.89
N GLU A 595 -13.04 -16.02 -42.71
CA GLU A 595 -12.81 -15.25 -43.94
C GLU A 595 -12.31 -13.84 -43.65
N ARG A 596 -12.81 -13.17 -42.59
CA ARG A 596 -12.28 -11.87 -42.12
C ARG A 596 -10.83 -12.00 -41.63
N GLY A 597 -10.50 -13.07 -40.91
CA GLY A 597 -9.14 -13.40 -40.49
C GLY A 597 -8.19 -13.70 -41.66
N CYS A 598 -8.66 -14.42 -42.68
CA CYS A 598 -7.90 -14.75 -43.88
C CYS A 598 -7.74 -13.56 -44.86
N SER A 599 -8.70 -12.62 -44.88
CA SER A 599 -8.66 -11.47 -45.79
C SER A 599 -7.59 -10.42 -45.44
N ALA A 600 -7.00 -10.49 -44.24
CA ALA A 600 -5.98 -9.57 -43.78
C ALA A 600 -4.54 -10.02 -44.12
N ASN A 601 -4.28 -11.32 -44.37
CA ASN A 601 -2.96 -11.80 -44.75
C ASN A 601 -3.01 -13.23 -45.36
N PRO A 602 -2.67 -13.45 -46.65
CA PRO A 602 -2.77 -14.78 -47.28
C PRO A 602 -1.71 -15.79 -46.84
N THR A 603 -0.84 -15.46 -45.88
CA THR A 603 0.31 -16.29 -45.48
C THR A 603 0.18 -16.97 -44.12
N LEU A 604 -0.87 -16.72 -43.33
CA LEU A 604 -1.13 -17.48 -42.10
C LEU A 604 -2.07 -18.67 -42.39
N ARG A 605 -1.48 -19.80 -42.76
CA ARG A 605 -2.12 -21.11 -42.59
C ARG A 605 -1.84 -21.58 -41.16
N TRP A 606 -2.88 -21.70 -40.35
CA TRP A 606 -2.83 -22.52 -39.16
C TRP A 606 -2.73 -23.99 -39.61
N ILE A 607 -1.69 -24.68 -39.14
CA ILE A 607 -1.57 -26.14 -39.23
C ILE A 607 -2.35 -26.70 -38.03
N ASP A 608 -3.15 -27.74 -38.31
CA ASP A 608 -4.14 -28.43 -37.46
C ASP A 608 -3.87 -28.45 -35.94
#